data_AF-A0A6A4XK44-F1
#
_entry.id   AF-A0A6A4XK44-F1
#
_cell.length_a   1.000
_cell.length_b   1.000
_cell.length_c   1.000
_cell.angle_alpha   90.00
_cell.angle_beta   90.00
_cell.angle_gamma   90.00
#
_symmetry.space_group_name_H-M   'P 1'
#
loop_
_entity.id
_entity.type
_entity.pdbx_description
1 polymer ?
#
loop_
_entity_poly.entity_id
_entity_poly.type
_entity_poly.pdbx_seq_one_letter_code
_entity_poly.pdbx_strand_id
1 'polypeptide(L)'
;PPQPSAEDYPGAYPFSEPETKGIADWLKANNDGIAGWIDLHSYAGLVMYPYGDTHEPIGGGEDEKFQLLGKNIQKQMGSNYKAETSATLYPAYGCFDDYHYRTYKKPVLTIEVAGTDFIAPASTIRTRGTEIYHAFSQFPKEVITYNGGSTPTPATTKVTPAPGTTKPTPSPATTKPTPAPKTTKATPAPTTTKPAPAGCDTCDACYYPGGDSCLSDFSKDDCDYYAANYGTVWCGTN
;
A
#
# COMPACT_ATOMS: atom_id res chain seq x y z
N PRO A 1 7.94 -36.41 -0.44
CA PRO A 1 7.93 -35.15 0.32
C PRO A 1 9.34 -34.90 0.88
N PRO A 2 9.75 -33.63 1.06
CA PRO A 2 10.96 -33.27 1.80
C PRO A 2 10.99 -33.90 3.21
N GLN A 3 12.20 -34.02 3.77
CA GLN A 3 12.42 -34.58 5.12
C GLN A 3 12.11 -33.52 6.20
N PRO A 4 11.84 -33.90 7.47
CA PRO A 4 11.54 -32.95 8.54
C PRO A 4 12.60 -31.87 8.82
N SER A 5 13.83 -32.08 8.38
CA SER A 5 14.93 -31.11 8.52
C SER A 5 15.07 -30.16 7.32
N ALA A 6 14.23 -30.30 6.29
CA ALA A 6 14.26 -29.45 5.11
C ALA A 6 13.42 -28.18 5.36
N GLU A 7 13.88 -27.04 4.83
CA GLU A 7 13.18 -25.75 4.94
C GLU A 7 11.78 -25.78 4.30
N ASP A 8 11.57 -26.67 3.32
CA ASP A 8 10.32 -26.88 2.60
C ASP A 8 9.53 -28.11 3.08
N TYR A 9 9.78 -28.57 4.32
CA TYR A 9 9.05 -29.68 4.90
C TYR A 9 7.54 -29.38 5.01
N PRO A 10 6.65 -30.18 4.37
CA PRO A 10 5.22 -29.88 4.31
C PRO A 10 4.43 -30.25 5.58
N GLY A 11 5.11 -30.73 6.63
CA GLY A 11 4.47 -31.30 7.81
C GLY A 11 4.12 -32.78 7.66
N ALA A 12 3.61 -33.37 8.73
CA ALA A 12 3.30 -34.80 8.78
C ALA A 12 1.99 -35.16 8.03
N TYR A 13 1.08 -34.19 7.91
CA TYR A 13 -0.21 -34.30 7.23
C TYR A 13 -0.79 -32.89 6.97
N PRO A 14 -1.76 -32.72 6.06
CA PRO A 14 -2.36 -31.42 5.80
C PRO A 14 -2.93 -30.77 7.08
N PHE A 15 -2.58 -29.52 7.33
CA PHE A 15 -2.92 -28.78 8.55
C PHE A 15 -2.38 -29.40 9.86
N SER A 16 -1.17 -29.98 9.83
CA SER A 16 -0.48 -30.42 11.05
C SER A 16 -0.04 -29.26 11.94
N GLU A 17 0.30 -28.12 11.34
CA GLU A 17 0.76 -26.95 12.09
C GLU A 17 -0.43 -26.23 12.74
N PRO A 18 -0.37 -25.92 14.06
CA PRO A 18 -1.49 -25.30 14.76
C PRO A 18 -1.90 -23.95 14.17
N GLU A 19 -0.96 -23.19 13.61
CA GLU A 19 -1.19 -21.90 12.95
C GLU A 19 -2.06 -22.07 11.70
N THR A 20 -1.65 -22.94 10.78
CA THR A 20 -2.40 -23.19 9.54
C THR A 20 -3.74 -23.85 9.81
N LYS A 21 -3.79 -24.76 10.79
CA LYS A 21 -5.03 -25.38 11.24
C LYS A 21 -6.01 -24.35 11.79
N GLY A 22 -5.55 -23.43 12.64
CA GLY A 22 -6.38 -22.37 13.22
C GLY A 22 -6.99 -21.46 12.16
N ILE A 23 -6.19 -21.05 11.17
CA ILE A 23 -6.66 -20.24 10.04
C ILE A 23 -7.70 -21.02 9.21
N ALA A 24 -7.42 -22.28 8.88
CA ALA A 24 -8.33 -23.12 8.09
C ALA A 24 -9.67 -23.36 8.79
N ASP A 25 -9.65 -23.66 10.10
CA ASP A 25 -10.86 -23.85 10.91
C ASP A 25 -11.69 -22.55 10.97
N TRP A 26 -11.04 -21.39 11.20
CA TRP A 26 -11.72 -20.10 11.24
C TRP A 26 -12.32 -19.74 9.88
N LEU A 27 -11.58 -19.92 8.80
CA LEU A 27 -12.08 -19.65 7.44
C LEU A 27 -13.25 -20.55 7.10
N LYS A 28 -13.17 -21.85 7.40
CA LYS A 28 -14.28 -22.77 7.18
C LYS A 28 -15.57 -22.31 7.88
N ALA A 29 -15.46 -21.71 9.05
CA ALA A 29 -16.60 -21.19 9.80
C ALA A 29 -17.10 -19.81 9.33
N ASN A 30 -16.26 -19.01 8.65
CA ASN A 30 -16.54 -17.59 8.36
C ASN A 30 -16.48 -17.23 6.87
N ASN A 31 -16.23 -18.19 5.98
CA ASN A 31 -15.96 -17.93 4.56
C ASN A 31 -17.10 -17.21 3.84
N ASP A 32 -18.36 -17.38 4.26
CA ASP A 32 -19.50 -16.73 3.60
C ASP A 32 -19.39 -15.20 3.58
N GLY A 33 -18.73 -14.59 4.58
CA GLY A 33 -18.47 -13.16 4.65
C GLY A 33 -17.20 -12.68 3.92
N ILE A 34 -16.43 -13.59 3.33
CA ILE A 34 -15.13 -13.29 2.72
C ILE A 34 -15.23 -13.33 1.20
N ALA A 35 -14.75 -12.28 0.52
CA ALA A 35 -14.88 -12.17 -0.93
C ALA A 35 -13.63 -12.63 -1.71
N GLY A 36 -12.50 -12.77 -1.03
CA GLY A 36 -11.21 -13.20 -1.60
C GLY A 36 -10.08 -13.04 -0.58
N TRP A 37 -8.86 -13.42 -0.97
CA TRP A 37 -7.69 -13.40 -0.08
C TRP A 37 -6.43 -12.86 -0.75
N ILE A 38 -5.51 -12.36 0.06
CA ILE A 38 -4.13 -12.07 -0.36
C ILE A 38 -3.20 -12.70 0.67
N ASP A 39 -2.23 -13.46 0.20
CA ASP A 39 -1.07 -13.92 0.97
C ASP A 39 0.12 -13.00 0.65
N LEU A 40 0.84 -12.52 1.67
CA LEU A 40 1.90 -11.52 1.51
C LEU A 40 3.23 -12.08 1.98
N HIS A 41 4.17 -12.20 1.05
CA HIS A 41 5.52 -12.74 1.21
C HIS A 41 6.58 -11.71 0.81
N SER A 42 7.84 -12.05 1.08
CA SER A 42 8.99 -11.41 0.44
C SER A 42 10.00 -12.51 0.07
N TYR A 43 10.79 -12.37 -0.98
CA TYR A 43 10.92 -11.27 -1.95
C TYR A 43 10.81 -11.82 -3.38
N ALA A 44 10.51 -10.96 -4.35
CA ALA A 44 10.77 -11.17 -5.79
C ALA A 44 10.15 -10.08 -6.67
N GLY A 45 9.16 -9.35 -6.15
CA GLY A 45 8.37 -8.42 -6.97
C GLY A 45 7.38 -9.18 -7.85
N LEU A 46 6.55 -10.03 -7.25
CA LEU A 46 5.57 -10.85 -7.97
C LEU A 46 4.14 -10.62 -7.45
N VAL A 47 3.19 -10.74 -8.36
CA VAL A 47 1.75 -10.84 -8.07
C VAL A 47 1.26 -12.16 -8.64
N MET A 48 1.34 -13.19 -7.82
CA MET A 48 1.09 -14.56 -8.22
C MET A 48 -0.36 -14.96 -8.00
N TYR A 49 -0.84 -15.86 -8.85
CA TYR A 49 -2.17 -16.46 -8.77
C TYR A 49 -2.10 -17.96 -9.06
N PRO A 50 -3.13 -18.74 -8.68
CA PRO A 50 -3.12 -20.18 -8.86
C PRO A 50 -2.87 -20.63 -10.32
N TYR A 51 -2.31 -21.82 -10.56
CA TYR A 51 -1.83 -22.77 -9.54
C TYR A 51 -0.32 -22.67 -9.28
N GLY A 52 0.09 -23.08 -8.08
CA GLY A 52 1.46 -23.30 -7.67
C GLY A 52 1.95 -24.72 -7.93
N ASP A 53 1.08 -25.71 -7.80
CA ASP A 53 1.47 -27.14 -7.85
C ASP A 53 1.55 -27.73 -9.27
N THR A 54 1.11 -26.97 -10.28
CA THR A 54 1.08 -27.40 -11.68
C THR A 54 1.22 -26.22 -12.64
N HIS A 55 1.76 -26.50 -13.83
CA HIS A 55 1.77 -25.55 -14.95
C HIS A 55 0.54 -25.68 -15.85
N GLU A 56 -0.32 -26.67 -15.59
CA GLU A 56 -1.56 -26.84 -16.33
C GLU A 56 -2.54 -25.70 -16.03
N PRO A 57 -3.32 -25.25 -17.04
CA PRO A 57 -4.32 -24.21 -16.83
C PRO A 57 -5.41 -24.68 -15.85
N ILE A 58 -6.05 -23.71 -15.20
CA ILE A 58 -7.22 -23.97 -14.35
C ILE A 58 -8.40 -24.42 -15.21
N GLY A 59 -8.59 -23.78 -16.36
CA GLY A 59 -9.68 -24.01 -17.30
C GLY A 59 -10.97 -23.27 -16.95
N GLY A 60 -11.95 -23.35 -17.86
CA GLY A 60 -13.29 -22.82 -17.63
C GLY A 60 -13.41 -21.30 -17.61
N GLY A 61 -12.44 -20.56 -18.16
CA GLY A 61 -12.41 -19.10 -18.16
C GLY A 61 -11.74 -18.47 -16.93
N GLU A 62 -11.24 -19.30 -16.01
CA GLU A 62 -10.65 -18.83 -14.75
C GLU A 62 -9.22 -18.33 -14.96
N ASP A 63 -8.48 -18.88 -15.93
CA ASP A 63 -7.15 -18.41 -16.31
C ASP A 63 -7.20 -16.94 -16.74
N GLU A 64 -8.13 -16.57 -17.62
CA GLU A 64 -8.30 -15.19 -18.10
C GLU A 64 -8.69 -14.24 -16.97
N LYS A 65 -9.52 -14.70 -16.03
CA LYS A 65 -9.92 -13.90 -14.87
C LYS A 65 -8.76 -13.62 -13.93
N PHE A 66 -7.94 -14.63 -13.64
CA PHE A 66 -6.75 -14.46 -12.80
C PHE A 66 -5.66 -13.63 -13.49
N GLN A 67 -5.44 -13.84 -14.79
CA GLN A 67 -4.52 -13.01 -15.57
C GLN A 67 -4.94 -11.54 -15.54
N LEU A 68 -6.23 -11.24 -15.68
CA LEU A 68 -6.75 -9.88 -15.60
C LEU A 68 -6.59 -9.28 -14.19
N LEU A 69 -6.96 -10.04 -13.15
CA LEU A 69 -6.78 -9.65 -11.75
C LEU A 69 -5.32 -9.30 -11.46
N GLY A 70 -4.38 -10.22 -11.76
CA GLY A 70 -2.96 -10.02 -11.52
C GLY A 70 -2.40 -8.82 -12.29
N LYS A 71 -2.74 -8.68 -13.58
CA LYS A 71 -2.31 -7.54 -14.41
C LYS A 71 -2.80 -6.19 -13.87
N ASN A 72 -4.05 -6.12 -13.43
CA ASN A 72 -4.61 -4.88 -12.89
C ASN A 72 -3.98 -4.49 -11.56
N ILE A 73 -3.70 -5.47 -10.70
CA ILE A 73 -2.98 -5.25 -9.43
C ILE A 73 -1.55 -4.81 -9.71
N GLN A 74 -0.81 -5.54 -10.56
CA GLN A 74 0.55 -5.18 -10.97
C GLN A 74 0.62 -3.72 -11.46
N LYS A 75 -0.34 -3.30 -12.29
CA LYS A 75 -0.40 -1.92 -12.80
C LYS A 75 -0.47 -0.87 -11.69
N GLN A 76 -1.12 -1.16 -10.56
CA GLN A 76 -1.20 -0.24 -9.42
C GLN A 76 0.06 -0.27 -8.54
N MET A 77 0.71 -1.43 -8.44
CA MET A 77 1.95 -1.60 -7.67
C MET A 77 3.17 -1.00 -8.39
N GLY A 78 3.17 -0.96 -9.72
CA GLY A 78 4.22 -0.36 -10.54
C GLY A 78 5.17 -1.38 -11.18
N SER A 79 6.21 -0.87 -11.85
CA SER A 79 7.09 -1.66 -12.71
C SER A 79 8.01 -2.65 -11.99
N ASN A 80 8.08 -2.59 -10.67
CA ASN A 80 8.86 -3.52 -9.85
C ASN A 80 8.16 -4.88 -9.68
N TYR A 81 6.91 -5.01 -10.15
CA TYR A 81 6.12 -6.22 -10.00
C TYR A 81 5.81 -6.86 -11.35
N LYS A 82 5.73 -8.19 -11.36
CA LYS A 82 5.28 -9.01 -12.48
C LYS A 82 4.17 -9.94 -12.03
N ALA A 83 3.06 -9.95 -12.77
CA ALA A 83 1.98 -10.90 -12.55
C ALA A 83 2.21 -12.19 -13.34
N GLU A 84 2.03 -13.34 -12.69
CA GLU A 84 2.21 -14.68 -13.27
C GLU A 84 1.50 -15.76 -12.45
N THR A 85 1.37 -16.96 -12.99
CA THR A 85 0.93 -18.13 -12.20
C THR A 85 2.01 -18.49 -11.18
N SER A 86 1.63 -18.90 -9.96
CA SER A 86 2.57 -19.23 -8.87
C SER A 86 3.61 -20.28 -9.28
N ALA A 87 3.24 -21.28 -10.09
CA ALA A 87 4.16 -22.31 -10.57
C ALA A 87 5.30 -21.77 -11.46
N THR A 88 5.17 -20.55 -12.00
CA THR A 88 6.23 -19.90 -12.80
C THR A 88 7.44 -19.53 -11.95
N LEU A 89 7.26 -19.22 -10.67
CA LEU A 89 8.37 -19.02 -9.74
C LEU A 89 9.09 -20.35 -9.50
N TYR A 90 8.35 -21.35 -9.03
CA TYR A 90 8.68 -22.77 -9.06
C TYR A 90 7.43 -23.61 -8.69
N PRO A 91 7.33 -24.89 -9.11
CA PRO A 91 6.27 -25.78 -8.64
C PRO A 91 6.29 -25.97 -7.12
N ALA A 92 5.19 -25.63 -6.45
CA ALA A 92 5.03 -25.76 -5.01
C ALA A 92 3.62 -26.25 -4.67
N TYR A 93 3.50 -27.23 -3.77
CA TYR A 93 2.23 -27.82 -3.37
C TYR A 93 1.88 -27.47 -1.91
N GLY A 94 0.59 -27.47 -1.59
CA GLY A 94 0.11 -27.09 -0.26
C GLY A 94 0.10 -25.57 -0.01
N CYS A 95 0.30 -24.77 -1.06
CA CYS A 95 0.32 -23.32 -0.99
C CYS A 95 -1.05 -22.72 -0.67
N PHE A 96 -1.04 -21.52 -0.09
CA PHE A 96 -2.21 -20.80 0.37
C PHE A 96 -3.22 -20.56 -0.76
N ASP A 97 -2.77 -19.97 -1.86
CA ASP A 97 -3.56 -19.64 -3.05
C ASP A 97 -4.26 -20.87 -3.64
N ASP A 98 -3.52 -21.95 -3.80
CA ASP A 98 -3.97 -23.24 -4.30
C ASP A 98 -5.09 -23.84 -3.44
N TYR A 99 -4.87 -23.92 -2.12
CA TYR A 99 -5.86 -24.44 -1.18
C TYR A 99 -7.13 -23.59 -1.18
N HIS A 100 -6.99 -22.27 -1.08
CA HIS A 100 -8.13 -21.35 -0.98
C HIS A 100 -8.98 -21.37 -2.25
N TYR A 101 -8.33 -21.32 -3.41
CA TYR A 101 -9.07 -21.34 -4.67
C TYR A 101 -9.74 -22.71 -4.91
N ARG A 102 -9.05 -23.83 -4.67
CA ARG A 102 -9.65 -25.16 -4.82
C ARG A 102 -10.84 -25.38 -3.89
N THR A 103 -10.76 -24.87 -2.66
CA THR A 103 -11.79 -25.08 -1.64
C THR A 103 -12.98 -24.15 -1.83
N TYR A 104 -12.74 -22.86 -2.09
CA TYR A 104 -13.78 -21.84 -1.98
C TYR A 104 -14.14 -21.16 -3.30
N LYS A 105 -13.35 -21.36 -4.37
CA LYS A 105 -13.61 -20.83 -5.72
C LYS A 105 -13.81 -19.31 -5.75
N LYS A 106 -12.98 -18.60 -4.98
CA LYS A 106 -12.96 -17.12 -4.89
C LYS A 106 -11.57 -16.58 -5.29
N PRO A 107 -11.47 -15.32 -5.72
CA PRO A 107 -10.21 -14.72 -6.10
C PRO A 107 -9.20 -14.74 -4.95
N VAL A 108 -7.96 -15.09 -5.27
CA VAL A 108 -6.84 -15.14 -4.34
C VAL A 108 -5.55 -14.74 -5.06
N LEU A 109 -4.64 -14.08 -4.34
CA LEU A 109 -3.31 -13.73 -4.82
C LEU A 109 -2.26 -14.05 -3.77
N THR A 110 -1.04 -14.32 -4.22
CA THR A 110 0.16 -14.27 -3.41
C THR A 110 1.02 -13.11 -3.91
N ILE A 111 1.44 -12.20 -3.03
CA ILE A 111 2.31 -11.08 -3.39
C ILE A 111 3.70 -11.33 -2.81
N GLU A 112 4.72 -11.32 -3.67
CA GLU A 112 6.12 -11.27 -3.26
C GLU A 112 6.59 -9.82 -3.32
N VAL A 113 6.89 -9.22 -2.17
CA VAL A 113 7.35 -7.83 -2.11
C VAL A 113 8.61 -7.64 -2.96
N ALA A 114 8.68 -6.52 -3.70
CA ALA A 114 9.82 -6.22 -4.56
C ALA A 114 11.13 -6.13 -3.76
N GLY A 115 12.09 -6.99 -4.09
CA GLY A 115 13.37 -7.09 -3.41
C GLY A 115 14.19 -8.24 -3.99
N THR A 116 15.40 -8.42 -3.47
CA THR A 116 16.33 -9.47 -3.90
C THR A 116 16.87 -10.30 -2.74
N ASP A 117 16.49 -9.96 -1.50
CA ASP A 117 16.95 -10.58 -0.27
C ASP A 117 15.91 -10.29 0.84
N PHE A 118 15.91 -11.10 1.89
CA PHE A 118 15.16 -10.85 3.13
C PHE A 118 15.77 -9.70 3.94
N ILE A 119 17.08 -9.43 3.77
CA ILE A 119 17.74 -8.28 4.36
C ILE A 119 17.52 -7.05 3.46
N ALA A 120 16.39 -6.37 3.66
CA ALA A 120 16.07 -5.14 2.94
C ALA A 120 16.52 -3.89 3.72
N PRO A 121 17.04 -2.83 3.05
CA PRO A 121 17.30 -1.55 3.72
C PRO A 121 16.01 -0.96 4.28
N ALA A 122 16.05 -0.49 5.53
CA ALA A 122 14.89 0.12 6.19
C ALA A 122 14.32 1.31 5.39
N SER A 123 15.15 2.03 4.64
CA SER A 123 14.75 3.11 3.74
C SER A 123 13.77 2.68 2.65
N THR A 124 13.68 1.38 2.33
CA THR A 124 12.73 0.86 1.33
C THR A 124 11.34 0.60 1.89
N ILE A 125 11.17 0.53 3.22
CA ILE A 125 9.91 0.12 3.89
C ILE A 125 8.74 0.97 3.41
N ARG A 126 8.90 2.30 3.32
CA ARG A 126 7.84 3.21 2.86
C ARG A 126 7.49 3.03 1.39
N THR A 127 8.49 2.88 0.54
CA THR A 127 8.29 2.63 -0.89
C THR A 127 7.53 1.32 -1.08
N ARG A 128 7.98 0.22 -0.46
CA ARG A 128 7.32 -1.09 -0.54
C ARG A 128 5.92 -1.07 0.07
N GLY A 129 5.75 -0.41 1.21
CA GLY A 129 4.45 -0.24 1.86
C GLY A 129 3.45 0.50 0.98
N THR A 130 3.88 1.54 0.26
CA THR A 130 3.03 2.27 -0.70
C THR A 130 2.58 1.35 -1.85
N GLU A 131 3.48 0.52 -2.40
CA GLU A 131 3.14 -0.42 -3.47
C GLU A 131 2.14 -1.49 -2.99
N ILE A 132 2.35 -2.05 -1.79
CA ILE A 132 1.43 -3.02 -1.17
C ILE A 132 0.07 -2.37 -0.89
N TYR A 133 0.06 -1.13 -0.39
CA TYR A 133 -1.18 -0.38 -0.15
C TYR A 133 -2.00 -0.20 -1.44
N HIS A 134 -1.35 0.09 -2.56
CA HIS A 134 -2.02 0.16 -3.86
C HIS A 134 -2.62 -1.18 -4.28
N ALA A 135 -1.92 -2.29 -4.06
CA ALA A 135 -2.45 -3.63 -4.31
C ALA A 135 -3.70 -3.90 -3.47
N PHE A 136 -3.60 -3.69 -2.16
CA PHE A 136 -4.68 -3.98 -1.22
C PHE A 136 -5.90 -3.08 -1.44
N SER A 137 -5.68 -1.83 -1.86
CA SER A 137 -6.75 -0.90 -2.20
C SER A 137 -7.43 -1.23 -3.54
N GLN A 138 -6.71 -1.89 -4.45
CA GLN A 138 -7.24 -2.27 -5.75
C GLN A 138 -7.93 -3.64 -5.72
N PHE A 139 -7.44 -4.58 -4.91
CA PHE A 139 -7.95 -5.95 -4.85
C PHE A 139 -9.48 -6.04 -4.66
N PRO A 140 -10.12 -5.33 -3.71
CA PRO A 140 -11.59 -5.39 -3.56
C PRO A 140 -12.35 -4.94 -4.82
N LYS A 141 -11.79 -4.02 -5.61
CA LYS A 141 -12.40 -3.59 -6.88
C LYS A 141 -12.28 -4.68 -7.94
N GLU A 142 -11.14 -5.35 -7.98
CA GLU A 142 -10.91 -6.48 -8.89
C GLU A 142 -11.68 -7.73 -8.48
N VAL A 143 -11.98 -7.93 -7.20
CA VAL A 143 -12.88 -9.00 -6.73
C VAL A 143 -14.27 -8.86 -7.36
N ILE A 144 -14.78 -7.63 -7.49
CA ILE A 144 -16.06 -7.36 -8.19
C ILE A 144 -15.95 -7.77 -9.66
N THR A 145 -14.89 -7.33 -10.33
CA THR A 145 -14.62 -7.63 -11.75
C THR A 145 -14.45 -9.13 -11.99
N TYR A 146 -13.68 -9.81 -11.14
CA TYR A 146 -13.44 -11.25 -11.19
C TYR A 146 -14.75 -12.04 -11.09
N ASN A 147 -15.67 -11.61 -10.23
CA ASN A 147 -16.98 -12.24 -10.10
C ASN A 147 -17.99 -11.85 -11.21
N GLY A 148 -17.52 -11.23 -12.30
CA GLY A 148 -18.35 -10.81 -13.44
C GLY A 148 -19.17 -9.55 -13.19
N GLY A 149 -18.95 -8.87 -12.06
CA GLY A 149 -19.54 -7.58 -11.77
C GLY A 149 -18.85 -6.46 -12.56
N SER A 150 -19.57 -5.37 -12.78
CA SER A 150 -18.92 -4.10 -13.16
C SER A 150 -18.48 -3.40 -11.88
N THR A 151 -17.22 -2.96 -11.81
CA THR A 151 -16.78 -2.10 -10.72
C THR A 151 -17.70 -0.88 -10.68
N PRO A 152 -18.28 -0.50 -9.52
CA PRO A 152 -19.01 0.74 -9.42
C PRO A 152 -18.10 1.85 -9.93
N THR A 153 -18.50 2.51 -11.02
CA THR A 153 -17.88 3.77 -11.41
C THR A 153 -17.97 4.65 -10.17
N PRO A 154 -16.87 5.27 -9.69
CA PRO A 154 -16.96 6.24 -8.61
C PRO A 154 -18.11 7.16 -8.98
N ALA A 155 -19.16 7.22 -8.15
CA ALA A 155 -20.24 8.14 -8.37
C ALA A 155 -19.54 9.49 -8.59
N THR A 156 -19.69 10.05 -9.78
CA THR A 156 -19.24 11.41 -10.03
C THR A 156 -20.05 12.21 -9.04
N THR A 157 -19.44 12.57 -7.91
CA THR A 157 -19.97 13.62 -7.06
C THR A 157 -20.06 14.79 -8.00
N LYS A 158 -21.28 15.10 -8.43
CA LYS A 158 -21.58 16.19 -9.33
C LYS A 158 -20.99 17.40 -8.64
N VAL A 159 -19.84 17.85 -9.11
CA VAL A 159 -19.22 19.07 -8.61
C VAL A 159 -20.24 20.15 -8.91
N THR A 160 -20.93 20.59 -7.87
CA THR A 160 -21.73 21.81 -7.91
C THR A 160 -20.79 22.90 -8.43
N PRO A 161 -21.12 23.59 -9.54
CA PRO A 161 -20.26 24.64 -10.06
C PRO A 161 -19.99 25.65 -8.95
N ALA A 162 -18.71 25.97 -8.75
CA ALA A 162 -18.31 27.10 -7.92
C ALA A 162 -19.04 28.37 -8.45
N PRO A 163 -19.53 29.26 -7.56
CA PRO A 163 -20.11 30.52 -7.98
C PRO A 163 -19.13 31.31 -8.85
N GLY A 164 -19.67 31.84 -9.95
CA GLY A 164 -18.92 32.47 -11.04
C GLY A 164 -17.94 33.54 -10.60
N THR A 165 -16.84 33.59 -11.34
CA THR A 165 -15.77 34.57 -11.28
C THR A 165 -16.31 35.99 -11.49
N THR A 166 -16.05 36.88 -10.53
CA THR A 166 -16.17 38.31 -10.75
C THR A 166 -15.02 38.82 -11.62
N LYS A 167 -15.40 39.60 -12.63
CA LYS A 167 -14.63 40.32 -13.65
C LYS A 167 -13.36 41.03 -13.11
N PRO A 168 -12.25 41.08 -13.89
CA PRO A 168 -11.02 41.76 -13.51
C PRO A 168 -11.13 43.29 -13.61
N THR A 169 -10.63 43.97 -12.58
CA THR A 169 -10.40 45.43 -12.52
C THR A 169 -9.16 45.80 -13.36
N PRO A 170 -9.16 46.87 -14.16
CA PRO A 170 -8.03 47.22 -15.01
C PRO A 170 -6.87 47.80 -14.20
N SER A 171 -5.65 47.36 -14.53
CA SER A 171 -4.39 47.84 -13.98
C SER A 171 -4.05 49.25 -14.50
N PRO A 172 -3.55 50.18 -13.66
CA PRO A 172 -3.08 51.49 -14.13
C PRO A 172 -1.79 51.40 -14.94
N ALA A 173 -1.64 52.35 -15.87
CA ALA A 173 -0.54 52.49 -16.79
C ALA A 173 0.81 52.79 -16.12
N THR A 174 1.88 52.28 -16.75
CA THR A 174 3.29 52.47 -16.43
C THR A 174 3.77 53.92 -16.64
N THR A 175 4.40 54.50 -15.61
CA THR A 175 5.32 55.64 -15.74
C THR A 175 6.77 55.23 -15.41
N LYS A 176 7.71 55.75 -16.22
CA LYS A 176 9.17 55.55 -16.24
C LYS A 176 9.87 55.97 -14.92
N PRO A 177 11.06 55.40 -14.56
CA PRO A 177 11.59 55.47 -13.19
C PRO A 177 12.38 56.74 -12.88
N THR A 178 12.37 57.12 -11.59
CA THR A 178 13.18 58.18 -10.97
C THR A 178 14.12 57.55 -9.92
N PRO A 179 15.33 58.07 -9.67
CA PRO A 179 16.37 57.35 -8.93
C PRO A 179 16.09 57.21 -7.44
N ALA A 180 16.58 56.11 -6.87
CA ALA A 180 16.43 55.72 -5.46
C ALA A 180 17.04 56.72 -4.47
N PRO A 181 16.34 57.06 -3.37
CA PRO A 181 16.95 57.64 -2.18
C PRO A 181 17.44 56.57 -1.21
N LYS A 182 18.59 56.85 -0.60
CA LYS A 182 19.33 56.00 0.35
C LYS A 182 18.46 55.50 1.52
N THR A 183 18.51 54.21 1.77
CA THR A 183 17.97 53.53 2.95
C THR A 183 18.59 54.07 4.24
N THR A 184 17.74 54.57 5.14
CA THR A 184 18.06 54.66 6.57
C THR A 184 17.57 53.38 7.26
N LYS A 185 18.39 52.93 8.21
CA LYS A 185 18.31 51.65 8.94
C LYS A 185 16.99 51.51 9.70
N ALA A 186 16.22 50.46 9.41
CA ALA A 186 15.04 50.07 10.20
C ALA A 186 15.44 49.21 11.39
N THR A 187 14.85 49.51 12.55
CA THR A 187 14.93 48.80 13.83
C THR A 187 14.24 47.42 13.74
N PRO A 188 14.73 46.35 14.39
CA PRO A 188 14.07 45.05 14.38
C PRO A 188 12.77 45.06 15.22
N ALA A 189 11.71 44.43 14.68
CA ALA A 189 10.51 44.08 15.44
C ALA A 189 10.77 42.87 16.35
N PRO A 190 10.03 42.69 17.47
CA PRO A 190 10.29 41.63 18.43
C PRO A 190 9.82 40.26 17.90
N THR A 191 10.69 39.27 17.99
CA THR A 191 10.38 37.86 17.73
C THR A 191 9.52 37.32 18.87
N THR A 192 8.28 36.95 18.57
CA THR A 192 7.45 36.14 19.49
C THR A 192 7.72 34.67 19.18
N THR A 193 8.39 33.99 20.10
CA THR A 193 8.61 32.54 20.05
C THR A 193 7.28 31.84 20.27
N LYS A 194 6.75 31.20 19.21
CA LYS A 194 5.63 30.25 19.31
C LYS A 194 6.03 29.13 20.29
N PRO A 195 5.19 28.73 21.26
CA PRO A 195 5.47 27.58 22.12
C PRO A 195 5.69 26.32 21.29
N ALA A 196 6.67 25.50 21.69
CA ALA A 196 6.89 24.20 21.08
C ALA A 196 5.61 23.35 21.19
N PRO A 197 5.23 22.60 20.14
CA PRO A 197 4.12 21.66 20.23
C PRO A 197 4.39 20.60 21.31
N ALA A 198 3.35 20.20 22.04
CA ALA A 198 3.45 19.18 23.09
C ALA A 198 4.09 17.89 22.55
N GLY A 199 5.16 17.41 23.20
CA GLY A 199 5.92 16.21 22.83
C GLY A 199 7.25 16.44 22.11
N CYS A 200 7.53 17.68 21.68
CA CYS A 200 8.82 18.04 21.08
C CYS A 200 9.95 18.31 22.09
N ASP A 201 9.70 18.15 23.39
CA ASP A 201 10.72 18.37 24.43
C ASP A 201 11.80 17.26 24.43
N THR A 202 11.47 16.08 23.92
CA THR A 202 12.34 14.89 23.88
C THR A 202 12.47 14.27 22.48
N CYS A 203 11.88 14.90 21.47
CA CYS A 203 11.86 14.41 20.09
C CYS A 203 12.42 15.47 19.15
N ASP A 204 13.34 15.08 18.26
CA ASP A 204 13.93 15.92 17.22
C ASP A 204 13.53 15.48 15.80
N ALA A 205 12.52 14.62 15.70
CA ALA A 205 11.97 14.09 14.45
C ALA A 205 10.44 14.20 14.45
N CYS A 206 9.71 13.14 14.06
CA CYS A 206 8.25 13.14 14.07
C CYS A 206 7.68 12.60 15.39
N TYR A 207 7.06 13.44 16.20
CA TYR A 207 6.39 12.99 17.43
C TYR A 207 4.96 12.49 17.13
N TYR A 208 4.62 11.32 17.66
CA TYR A 208 3.27 10.75 17.59
C TYR A 208 2.60 10.74 18.98
N PRO A 209 1.64 11.65 19.25
CA PRO A 209 1.01 11.78 20.56
C PRO A 209 0.22 10.54 21.01
N GLY A 210 -0.44 9.84 20.07
CA GLY A 210 -1.28 8.69 20.39
C GLY A 210 -0.51 7.47 20.94
N GLY A 211 0.81 7.44 20.74
CA GLY A 211 1.70 6.41 21.28
C GLY A 211 2.84 6.96 22.12
N ASP A 212 2.82 8.26 22.45
CA ASP A 212 3.89 8.97 23.17
C ASP A 212 5.31 8.60 22.68
N SER A 213 5.51 8.63 21.36
CA SER A 213 6.71 8.08 20.72
C SER A 213 7.33 9.06 19.73
N CYS A 214 8.66 9.13 19.72
CA CYS A 214 9.42 9.84 18.70
C CYS A 214 9.79 8.89 17.56
N LEU A 215 9.29 9.18 16.35
CA LEU A 215 9.50 8.38 15.15
C LEU A 215 10.71 8.93 14.40
N SER A 216 11.91 8.58 14.85
CA SER A 216 13.19 9.08 14.34
C SER A 216 13.41 8.82 12.85
N ASP A 217 12.79 7.77 12.32
CA ASP A 217 12.97 7.35 10.92
C ASP A 217 12.01 8.07 9.94
N PHE A 218 11.11 8.90 10.45
CA PHE A 218 10.17 9.65 9.62
C PHE A 218 10.84 10.94 9.16
N SER A 219 10.73 11.22 7.86
CA SER A 219 11.04 12.54 7.33
C SER A 219 9.97 13.55 7.75
N LYS A 220 10.24 14.84 7.50
CA LYS A 220 9.23 15.89 7.68
C LYS A 220 7.97 15.59 6.86
N ASP A 221 8.14 15.14 5.62
CA ASP A 221 7.03 14.83 4.71
C ASP A 221 6.21 13.63 5.22
N ASP A 222 6.86 12.61 5.79
CA ASP A 222 6.15 11.51 6.46
C ASP A 222 5.34 12.05 7.63
N CYS A 223 5.94 12.90 8.45
CA CYS A 223 5.28 13.45 9.61
C CYS A 223 4.05 14.29 9.26
N ASP A 224 4.19 15.12 8.22
CA ASP A 224 3.11 15.94 7.69
C ASP A 224 2.00 15.08 7.07
N TYR A 225 2.36 13.98 6.38
CA TYR A 225 1.40 13.03 5.79
C TYR A 225 0.50 12.39 6.85
N TYR A 226 1.06 11.99 8.00
CA TYR A 226 0.29 11.37 9.08
C TYR A 226 -0.41 12.37 10.01
N ALA A 227 -0.11 13.67 9.90
CA ALA A 227 -0.60 14.68 10.83
C ALA A 227 -2.14 14.75 10.87
N ALA A 228 -2.79 14.57 9.71
CA ALA A 228 -4.25 14.64 9.61
C ALA A 228 -4.97 13.50 10.33
N ASN A 229 -4.39 12.29 10.33
CA ASN A 229 -5.05 11.08 10.83
C ASN A 229 -4.58 10.68 12.23
N TYR A 230 -3.32 10.98 12.56
CA TYR A 230 -2.65 10.53 13.78
C TYR A 230 -2.18 11.68 14.67
N GLY A 231 -2.38 12.93 14.24
CA GLY A 231 -1.96 14.12 14.99
C GLY A 231 -0.44 14.22 15.17
N THR A 232 0.33 13.60 14.28
CA THR A 232 1.80 13.66 14.34
C THR A 232 2.31 15.08 14.17
N VAL A 233 3.45 15.38 14.80
CA VAL A 233 4.05 16.71 14.82
C VAL A 233 5.54 16.64 14.52
N TRP A 234 6.00 17.43 13.54
CA TRP A 234 7.42 17.57 13.27
C TRP A 234 8.11 18.45 14.32
N CYS A 235 9.09 17.88 14.99
CA CYS A 235 9.88 18.50 16.05
C CYS A 235 11.33 18.79 15.63
N GLY A 236 11.75 18.32 14.45
CA GLY A 236 13.08 18.58 13.89
C GLY A 236 13.25 19.99 13.32
N THR A 237 14.49 20.39 13.07
CA THR A 237 14.79 21.65 12.36
C THR A 237 14.40 21.54 10.88
N ASN A 238 13.80 22.61 10.33
CA ASN A 238 13.46 22.72 8.90
C ASN A 238 14.69 22.73 7.98
#